data_AF-A0A7X7CXK0-F1
#
_entry.id   AF-A0A7X7CXK0-F1
#
_cell.length_a   1.000
_cell.length_b   1.000
_cell.length_c   1.000
_cell.angle_alpha   90.00
_cell.angle_beta   90.00
_cell.angle_gamma   90.00
#
_symmetry.space_group_name_H-M   'P 1'
#
loop_
_entity.id
_entity.type
_entity.pdbx_description
1 polymer ?
#
loop_
_entity_poly.entity_id
_entity_poly.type
_entity_poly.pdbx_seq_one_letter_code
_entity_poly.pdbx_strand_id
1 'polypeptide(L)'
;MKKSLVGCLLIFLSAGISCVAQSGQASEVFNADTAHASPYNLYGAQYPRIEADSRVTFRFHAPDAQKVQVSIVNVPFDMVKGSDGVWEYTSEPQDKGYHNYWMIVDGAIVVDPATNAFIGYSHMCNGFEIPDPDGGFYQLKDVPHGNVLIKNYYSDVAKSWRHIFVYTPPSYEQNTTDRYPVLYLQHGGGEDERVWIEMGRTNLILDNLIAEGKIRPFIVVMETSAVGPQFPMPPRTAATPATAPGAARQATQAPGALVQRPRFRFSFDKYADLMIRDMIPWVDENFRTIPDQAHRAMSGLSMGAMCTKSVTLAHPDTFSYIGLFSGGTIAPDEISDKSKVKHVFMSYGSRERGSEGVEAAADVLNQAGIKSTAYVSPLTAHEWQSWRRSLYEFAQLLFKE
;
A
#
# COMPACT_ATOMS: atom_id res chain seq x y z
N MET A 1 70.56 39.46 38.18
CA MET A 1 69.28 39.76 38.86
C MET A 1 68.13 39.36 37.95
N LYS A 2 67.21 38.56 38.49
CA LYS A 2 66.04 37.95 37.83
C LYS A 2 65.22 38.96 37.03
N LYS A 3 64.72 38.57 35.85
CA LYS A 3 63.37 38.92 35.36
C LYS A 3 62.92 37.94 34.26
N SER A 4 61.98 37.13 34.72
CA SER A 4 61.00 36.22 34.13
C SER A 4 60.72 36.29 32.62
N LEU A 5 60.74 35.11 32.01
CA LEU A 5 60.17 34.76 30.71
C LEU A 5 58.65 34.64 30.84
N VAL A 6 57.89 35.44 30.08
CA VAL A 6 56.42 35.29 29.95
C VAL A 6 56.16 34.42 28.73
N GLY A 7 55.82 33.15 28.97
CA GLY A 7 55.25 32.27 27.96
C GLY A 7 53.73 32.43 27.94
N CYS A 8 53.17 32.88 26.81
CA CYS A 8 51.73 32.86 26.58
C CYS A 8 51.24 31.41 26.48
N LEU A 9 50.60 30.92 27.54
CA LEU A 9 49.85 29.67 27.55
C LEU A 9 48.46 29.94 26.96
N LEU A 10 48.24 29.53 25.72
CA LEU A 10 46.91 29.47 25.09
C LEU A 10 46.15 28.30 25.71
N ILE A 11 45.21 28.61 26.60
CA ILE A 11 44.23 27.65 27.12
C ILE A 11 43.13 27.51 26.07
N PHE A 12 43.18 26.44 25.27
CA PHE A 12 42.02 25.98 24.52
C PHE A 12 41.06 25.29 25.48
N LEU A 13 39.97 25.97 25.86
CA LEU A 13 38.79 25.30 26.41
C LEU A 13 38.14 24.50 25.27
N SER A 14 38.44 23.21 25.19
CA SER A 14 37.61 22.26 24.47
C SER A 14 36.33 22.05 25.27
N ALA A 15 35.27 22.78 24.93
CA ALA A 15 33.92 22.37 25.31
C ALA A 15 33.63 21.06 24.56
N GLY A 16 33.83 19.94 25.26
CA GLY A 16 33.37 18.64 24.81
C GLY A 16 31.86 18.68 24.76
N ILE A 17 31.30 18.96 23.59
CA ILE A 17 29.94 18.56 23.28
C ILE A 17 30.03 17.05 23.16
N SER A 18 29.70 16.36 24.24
CA SER A 18 29.34 14.96 24.20
C SER A 18 28.11 14.86 23.29
N CYS A 19 28.34 14.62 21.99
CA CYS A 19 27.32 14.03 21.14
C CYS A 19 26.99 12.68 21.77
N VAL A 20 25.93 12.65 22.56
CA VAL A 20 25.26 11.41 22.88
C VAL A 20 24.83 10.86 21.53
N ALA A 21 25.50 9.80 21.09
CA ALA A 21 25.01 8.99 19.99
C ALA A 21 23.60 8.56 20.40
N GLN A 22 22.58 9.10 19.73
CA GLN A 22 21.26 8.49 19.73
C GLN A 22 21.44 7.12 19.07
N SER A 23 21.67 6.10 19.90
CA SER A 23 21.36 4.73 19.52
C SER A 23 19.92 4.75 19.02
N GLY A 24 19.70 4.31 17.78
CA GLY A 24 18.38 4.29 17.16
C GLY A 24 17.39 3.58 18.07
N GLN A 25 16.56 4.36 18.78
CA GLN A 25 15.36 3.82 19.36
C GLN A 25 14.48 3.43 18.19
N ALA A 26 14.16 2.13 18.10
CA ALA A 26 12.94 1.71 17.41
C ALA A 26 11.83 2.67 17.87
N SER A 27 11.16 3.31 16.91
CA SER A 27 10.20 4.39 17.16
C SER A 27 9.28 4.03 18.34
N GLU A 28 9.39 4.74 19.47
CA GLU A 28 8.48 4.63 20.63
C GLU A 28 7.00 4.91 20.28
N VAL A 29 6.71 5.30 19.03
CA VAL A 29 5.43 5.79 18.52
C VAL A 29 4.36 4.70 18.35
N PHE A 30 4.70 3.41 18.46
CA PHE A 30 3.76 2.32 18.16
C PHE A 30 3.68 1.31 19.31
N ASN A 31 3.19 1.76 20.46
CA ASN A 31 2.98 0.91 21.62
C ASN A 31 1.48 0.55 21.68
N ALA A 32 1.13 -0.65 21.20
CA ALA A 32 -0.26 -1.04 20.94
C ALA A 32 -1.17 -1.11 22.17
N ASP A 33 -0.60 -1.07 23.39
CA ASP A 33 -1.33 -1.19 24.65
C ASP A 33 -1.50 0.15 25.39
N THR A 34 -1.08 1.27 24.79
CA THR A 34 -1.25 2.60 25.37
C THR A 34 -1.92 3.55 24.40
N ALA A 35 -2.87 4.34 24.87
CA ALA A 35 -3.54 5.30 24.01
C ALA A 35 -2.60 6.44 23.58
N HIS A 36 -2.51 6.69 22.29
CA HIS A 36 -1.56 7.62 21.68
C HIS A 36 -2.19 8.38 20.50
N ALA A 37 -1.61 9.52 20.13
CA ALA A 37 -2.02 10.22 18.91
C ALA A 37 -1.72 9.34 17.67
N SER A 38 -2.56 9.40 16.65
CA SER A 38 -2.28 8.70 15.38
C SER A 38 -0.91 9.13 14.83
N PRO A 39 -0.11 8.19 14.29
CA PRO A 39 1.22 8.48 13.73
C PRO A 39 1.17 9.41 12.50
N TYR A 40 -0.01 9.64 11.94
CA TYR A 40 -0.22 10.51 10.78
C TYR A 40 -0.65 11.93 11.15
N ASN A 41 -0.86 12.19 12.44
CA ASN A 41 -1.19 13.53 12.92
C ASN A 41 -0.07 14.52 12.59
N LEU A 42 -0.47 15.73 12.20
CA LEU A 42 0.47 16.83 12.04
C LEU A 42 1.04 17.25 13.40
N TYR A 43 2.19 17.92 13.38
CA TYR A 43 2.89 18.33 14.60
C TYR A 43 1.97 19.07 15.57
N GLY A 44 1.86 18.55 16.79
CA GLY A 44 1.03 19.10 17.87
C GLY A 44 -0.42 18.59 17.92
N ALA A 45 -0.93 17.96 16.84
CA ALA A 45 -2.29 17.42 16.83
C ALA A 45 -2.42 16.15 17.68
N GLN A 46 -3.35 16.18 18.64
CA GLN A 46 -3.64 15.04 19.52
C GLN A 46 -4.70 14.08 18.97
N TYR A 47 -5.41 14.48 17.91
CA TYR A 47 -6.52 13.73 17.31
C TYR A 47 -6.34 13.62 15.79
N PRO A 48 -6.79 12.52 15.16
CA PRO A 48 -7.40 11.34 15.79
C PRO A 48 -6.46 10.63 16.76
N ARG A 49 -7.04 10.06 17.82
CA ARG A 49 -6.34 9.39 18.91
C ARG A 49 -6.65 7.90 18.86
N ILE A 50 -5.61 7.08 18.85
CA ILE A 50 -5.73 5.63 18.97
C ILE A 50 -5.83 5.30 20.45
N GLU A 51 -6.93 4.70 20.86
CA GLU A 51 -7.17 4.28 22.24
C GLU A 51 -6.54 2.90 22.51
N ALA A 52 -6.29 2.58 23.78
CA ALA A 52 -5.59 1.36 24.19
C ALA A 52 -6.35 0.05 23.85
N ASP A 53 -7.64 0.14 23.49
CA ASP A 53 -8.49 -0.97 23.09
C ASP A 53 -8.80 -0.96 21.58
N SER A 54 -7.91 -0.34 20.78
CA SER A 54 -8.02 -0.20 19.32
C SER A 54 -9.22 0.61 18.83
N ARG A 55 -9.94 1.30 19.72
CA ARG A 55 -10.91 2.34 19.31
C ARG A 55 -10.16 3.58 18.83
N VAL A 56 -10.83 4.40 18.03
CA VAL A 56 -10.28 5.66 17.56
C VAL A 56 -11.23 6.79 17.90
N THR A 57 -10.73 7.78 18.63
CA THR A 57 -11.46 9.00 18.92
C THR A 57 -11.11 10.07 17.90
N PHE A 58 -12.12 10.65 17.28
CA PHE A 58 -12.03 11.71 16.29
C PHE A 58 -12.60 13.00 16.88
N ARG A 59 -11.96 14.13 16.56
CA ARG A 59 -12.43 15.47 16.92
C ARG A 59 -12.38 16.41 15.74
N PHE A 60 -13.37 17.29 15.61
CA PHE A 60 -13.42 18.28 14.54
C PHE A 60 -14.15 19.54 14.97
N HIS A 61 -13.49 20.70 14.89
CA HIS A 61 -14.08 21.97 15.30
C HIS A 61 -14.90 22.58 14.16
N ALA A 62 -16.22 22.63 14.33
CA ALA A 62 -17.16 23.18 13.36
C ALA A 62 -18.38 23.78 14.09
N PRO A 63 -18.24 24.96 14.72
CA PRO A 63 -19.22 25.51 15.65
C PRO A 63 -20.55 25.89 14.98
N ASP A 64 -20.56 26.16 13.68
CA ASP A 64 -21.77 26.53 12.93
C ASP A 64 -22.41 25.37 12.17
N ALA A 65 -21.71 24.23 12.07
CA ALA A 65 -22.22 23.06 11.37
C ALA A 65 -23.50 22.53 12.04
N GLN A 66 -24.41 21.99 11.23
CA GLN A 66 -25.65 21.37 11.70
C GLN A 66 -25.49 19.87 11.87
N LYS A 67 -24.65 19.23 11.05
CA LYS A 67 -24.31 17.82 11.14
C LYS A 67 -22.85 17.60 10.74
N VAL A 68 -22.13 16.88 11.59
CA VAL A 68 -20.79 16.35 11.27
C VAL A 68 -20.81 14.85 11.42
N GLN A 69 -20.22 14.16 10.44
CA GLN A 69 -19.97 12.73 10.48
C GLN A 69 -18.49 12.46 10.23
N VAL A 70 -17.97 11.39 10.82
CA VAL A 70 -16.71 10.79 10.40
C VAL A 70 -17.03 9.55 9.56
N SER A 71 -16.43 9.46 8.38
CA SER A 71 -16.56 8.29 7.50
C SER A 71 -15.30 7.45 7.58
N ILE A 72 -15.39 6.26 8.17
CA ILE A 72 -14.27 5.31 8.30
C ILE A 72 -14.47 4.23 7.25
N VAL A 73 -13.51 4.06 6.32
CA VAL A 73 -13.57 3.03 5.26
C VAL A 73 -14.92 3.09 4.50
N ASN A 74 -15.37 4.32 4.18
CA ASN A 74 -16.64 4.62 3.49
C ASN A 74 -17.93 4.31 4.29
N VAL A 75 -17.85 4.17 5.61
CA VAL A 75 -19.02 4.04 6.50
C VAL A 75 -19.15 5.31 7.35
N PRO A 76 -20.22 6.11 7.18
CA PRO A 76 -20.40 7.35 7.94
C PRO A 76 -21.00 7.11 9.33
N PHE A 77 -20.44 7.78 10.34
CA PHE A 77 -20.87 7.76 11.73
C PHE A 77 -21.15 9.19 12.21
N ASP A 78 -22.34 9.41 12.78
CA ASP A 78 -22.74 10.71 13.31
C ASP A 78 -21.87 11.09 14.51
N MET A 79 -21.30 12.30 14.50
CA MET A 79 -20.53 12.86 15.61
C MET A 79 -21.45 13.67 16.54
N VAL A 80 -21.03 13.83 17.79
CA VAL A 80 -21.75 14.61 18.81
C VAL A 80 -21.08 15.95 19.01
N LYS A 81 -21.85 17.05 18.89
CA LYS A 81 -21.35 18.42 19.12
C LYS A 81 -21.28 18.75 20.61
N GLY A 82 -20.10 19.13 21.08
CA GLY A 82 -19.87 19.72 22.40
C GLY A 82 -20.28 21.19 22.46
N SER A 83 -20.36 21.74 23.68
CA SER A 83 -20.70 23.15 23.92
C SER A 83 -19.61 24.13 23.44
N ASP A 84 -18.40 23.65 23.21
CA ASP A 84 -17.24 24.37 22.68
C ASP A 84 -17.18 24.38 21.14
N GLY A 85 -18.18 23.79 20.46
CA GLY A 85 -18.23 23.71 19.00
C GLY A 85 -17.38 22.59 18.39
N VAL A 86 -16.76 21.74 19.23
CA VAL A 86 -16.03 20.55 18.78
C VAL A 86 -17.00 19.37 18.65
N TRP A 87 -16.92 18.67 17.52
CA TRP A 87 -17.63 17.43 17.27
C TRP A 87 -16.75 16.25 17.62
N GLU A 88 -17.28 15.26 18.33
CA GLU A 88 -16.54 14.07 18.76
C GLU A 88 -17.27 12.77 18.37
N TYR A 89 -16.50 11.75 18.00
CA TYR A 89 -16.96 10.38 17.86
C TYR A 89 -15.84 9.43 18.27
N THR A 90 -16.18 8.34 18.97
CA THR A 90 -15.26 7.24 19.25
C THR A 90 -15.80 5.98 18.59
N SER A 91 -14.98 5.32 17.78
CA SER A 91 -15.36 4.11 17.05
C SER A 91 -15.52 2.90 17.96
N GLU A 92 -16.09 1.82 17.41
CA GLU A 92 -15.82 0.47 17.90
C GLU A 92 -14.33 0.09 17.67
N PRO A 93 -13.79 -0.95 18.31
CA PRO A 93 -12.43 -1.41 18.06
C PRO A 93 -12.18 -1.67 16.57
N GLN A 94 -11.07 -1.14 16.05
CA GLN A 94 -10.69 -1.25 14.63
C GLN A 94 -9.68 -2.39 14.42
N ASP A 95 -9.67 -2.96 13.22
CA ASP A 95 -8.69 -3.99 12.85
C ASP A 95 -7.27 -3.41 12.80
N LYS A 96 -6.25 -4.25 12.93
CA LYS A 96 -4.84 -3.81 12.84
C LYS A 96 -4.53 -3.22 11.46
N GLY A 97 -3.61 -2.27 11.43
CA GLY A 97 -3.06 -1.65 10.24
C GLY A 97 -3.72 -0.33 9.88
N TYR A 98 -3.53 0.06 8.62
CA TYR A 98 -3.93 1.36 8.07
C TYR A 98 -5.39 1.40 7.64
N HIS A 99 -6.08 2.51 7.97
CA HIS A 99 -7.46 2.78 7.60
C HIS A 99 -7.63 4.20 7.05
N ASN A 100 -8.39 4.32 5.95
CA ASN A 100 -8.81 5.62 5.43
C ASN A 100 -10.02 6.16 6.19
N TYR A 101 -10.05 7.47 6.42
CA TYR A 101 -11.24 8.18 6.87
C TYR A 101 -11.35 9.59 6.27
N TRP A 102 -12.51 10.24 6.42
CA TRP A 102 -12.73 11.65 6.10
C TRP A 102 -13.92 12.21 6.87
N MET A 103 -14.10 13.53 6.86
CA MET A 103 -15.24 14.18 7.50
C MET A 103 -16.34 14.50 6.48
N ILE A 104 -17.58 14.48 6.95
CA ILE A 104 -18.75 14.92 6.20
C ILE A 104 -19.42 16.03 7.02
N VAL A 105 -19.29 17.28 6.57
CA VAL A 105 -19.81 18.46 7.26
C VAL A 105 -20.95 19.03 6.43
N ASP A 106 -22.18 18.97 6.96
CA ASP A 106 -23.40 19.40 6.27
C ASP A 106 -23.54 18.85 4.84
N GLY A 107 -23.08 17.60 4.65
CA GLY A 107 -23.10 16.89 3.37
C GLY A 107 -21.85 17.08 2.49
N ALA A 108 -20.94 18.00 2.83
CA ALA A 108 -19.68 18.19 2.13
C ALA A 108 -18.61 17.22 2.64
N ILE A 109 -17.95 16.50 1.72
CA ILE A 109 -16.77 15.68 2.03
C ILE A 109 -15.56 16.60 2.18
N VAL A 110 -14.92 16.57 3.34
CA VAL A 110 -13.71 17.34 3.64
C VAL A 110 -12.67 16.47 4.34
N VAL A 111 -11.40 16.82 4.13
CA VAL A 111 -10.30 16.22 4.90
C VAL A 111 -10.24 16.85 6.29
N ASP A 112 -9.88 16.04 7.28
CA ASP A 112 -9.45 16.47 8.60
C ASP A 112 -8.11 17.22 8.48
N PRO A 113 -8.05 18.51 8.85
CA PRO A 113 -6.82 19.31 8.75
C PRO A 113 -5.76 18.91 9.79
N ALA A 114 -6.07 18.05 10.76
CA ALA A 114 -5.15 17.67 11.84
C ALA A 114 -4.20 16.52 11.48
N THR A 115 -4.39 15.86 10.33
CA THR A 115 -3.61 14.67 9.93
C THR A 115 -3.27 14.70 8.44
N ASN A 116 -2.26 13.92 8.05
CA ASN A 116 -1.86 13.77 6.66
C ASN A 116 -3.03 13.28 5.77
N ALA A 117 -2.96 13.63 4.49
CA ALA A 117 -3.88 13.18 3.47
C ALA A 117 -3.22 12.21 2.50
N PHE A 118 -3.95 11.17 2.12
CA PHE A 118 -3.55 10.07 1.26
C PHE A 118 -4.60 9.87 0.17
N ILE A 119 -4.20 9.44 -1.02
CA ILE A 119 -5.17 9.08 -2.05
C ILE A 119 -5.81 7.73 -1.72
N GLY A 120 -7.13 7.65 -1.86
CA GLY A 120 -7.86 6.40 -1.75
C GLY A 120 -9.33 6.62 -2.03
N TYR A 121 -10.08 5.58 -2.36
CA TYR A 121 -11.51 5.72 -2.69
C TYR A 121 -11.81 6.77 -3.79
N SER A 122 -10.84 7.04 -4.67
CA SER A 122 -10.86 8.06 -5.74
C SER A 122 -10.87 9.52 -5.28
N HIS A 123 -10.46 9.82 -4.05
CA HIS A 123 -10.28 11.19 -3.55
C HIS A 123 -9.20 11.25 -2.47
N MET A 124 -8.83 12.46 -2.04
CA MET A 124 -7.97 12.61 -0.86
C MET A 124 -8.76 12.21 0.39
N CYS A 125 -8.21 11.26 1.13
CA CYS A 125 -8.66 10.78 2.43
C CYS A 125 -7.63 11.17 3.48
N ASN A 126 -8.00 11.13 4.75
CA ASN A 126 -7.04 11.06 5.85
C ASN A 126 -6.80 9.60 6.24
N GLY A 127 -5.77 9.36 7.06
CA GLY A 127 -5.41 8.03 7.53
C GLY A 127 -5.24 7.95 9.04
N PHE A 128 -5.52 6.78 9.61
CA PHE A 128 -5.07 6.37 10.94
C PHE A 128 -4.52 4.93 10.86
N GLU A 129 -3.69 4.55 11.84
CA GLU A 129 -3.09 3.21 11.89
C GLU A 129 -3.24 2.63 13.29
N ILE A 130 -3.81 1.43 13.36
CA ILE A 130 -3.83 0.60 14.55
C ILE A 130 -2.55 -0.26 14.54
N PRO A 131 -1.59 -0.03 15.44
CA PRO A 131 -0.31 -0.72 15.40
C PRO A 131 -0.42 -2.24 15.59
N ASP A 132 0.60 -2.96 15.10
CA ASP A 132 0.90 -4.29 15.60
C ASP A 132 1.66 -4.16 16.94
N PRO A 133 1.31 -4.91 18.01
CA PRO A 133 1.98 -4.81 19.31
C PRO A 133 3.49 -5.05 19.26
N ASP A 134 3.94 -5.96 18.40
CA ASP A 134 5.37 -6.26 18.21
C ASP A 134 6.04 -5.32 17.19
N GLY A 135 5.34 -4.24 16.82
CA GLY A 135 5.75 -3.30 15.80
C GLY A 135 5.66 -3.78 14.36
N GLY A 136 5.61 -5.10 14.14
CA GLY A 136 5.33 -5.69 12.85
C GLY A 136 6.49 -5.61 11.84
N PHE A 137 6.27 -6.22 10.68
CA PHE A 137 7.28 -6.39 9.62
C PHE A 137 7.49 -5.13 8.74
N TYR A 138 6.66 -4.11 8.91
CA TYR A 138 6.61 -2.89 8.09
C TYR A 138 7.09 -1.64 8.83
N GLN A 139 7.69 -1.80 10.01
CA GLN A 139 8.22 -0.71 10.81
C GLN A 139 9.55 -0.16 10.29
N LEU A 140 9.79 1.11 10.60
CA LEU A 140 11.11 1.72 10.45
C LEU A 140 12.03 1.20 11.57
N LYS A 141 13.07 0.47 11.17
CA LYS A 141 14.05 -0.15 12.08
C LYS A 141 15.45 0.39 11.78
N ASP A 142 16.40 0.19 12.68
CA ASP A 142 17.82 0.48 12.44
C ASP A 142 18.44 -0.59 11.53
N VAL A 143 18.13 -0.50 10.24
CA VAL A 143 18.62 -1.39 9.17
C VAL A 143 19.05 -0.56 7.96
N PRO A 144 19.88 -1.09 7.05
CA PRO A 144 20.14 -0.42 5.79
C PRO A 144 18.84 -0.17 5.03
N HIS A 145 18.65 1.06 4.53
CA HIS A 145 17.44 1.47 3.82
C HIS A 145 17.70 1.67 2.33
N GLY A 146 16.79 1.13 1.51
CA GLY A 146 16.73 1.39 0.08
C GLY A 146 16.28 2.82 -0.24
N ASN A 147 16.41 3.20 -1.50
CA ASN A 147 15.92 4.49 -1.97
C ASN A 147 14.52 4.34 -2.55
N VAL A 148 13.67 5.35 -2.34
CA VAL A 148 12.43 5.53 -3.09
C VAL A 148 12.60 6.73 -4.02
N LEU A 149 12.61 6.46 -5.32
CA LEU A 149 12.92 7.43 -6.36
C LEU A 149 11.66 7.75 -7.16
N ILE A 150 11.41 9.05 -7.29
CA ILE A 150 10.41 9.61 -8.21
C ILE A 150 11.10 9.90 -9.54
N LYS A 151 10.60 9.30 -10.62
CA LYS A 151 11.15 9.48 -11.99
C LYS A 151 10.07 9.79 -13.00
N ASN A 152 10.43 10.59 -14.00
CA ASN A 152 9.56 10.91 -15.12
C ASN A 152 10.08 10.26 -16.39
N TYR A 153 9.19 9.71 -17.21
CA TYR A 153 9.49 9.22 -18.54
C TYR A 153 8.36 9.60 -19.50
N TYR A 154 8.68 9.75 -20.78
CA TYR A 154 7.67 9.99 -21.80
C TYR A 154 7.18 8.65 -22.35
N SER A 155 5.87 8.44 -22.38
CA SER A 155 5.27 7.24 -22.96
C SER A 155 4.72 7.55 -24.35
N ASP A 156 5.22 6.83 -25.34
CA ASP A 156 4.71 6.90 -26.70
C ASP A 156 3.33 6.23 -26.83
N VAL A 157 3.01 5.25 -26.00
CA VAL A 157 1.68 4.64 -25.95
C VAL A 157 0.64 5.60 -25.36
N ALA A 158 0.99 6.30 -24.26
CA ALA A 158 0.10 7.27 -23.61
C ALA A 158 0.06 8.63 -24.31
N LYS A 159 1.10 8.97 -25.09
CA LYS A 159 1.34 10.31 -25.64
C LYS A 159 1.36 11.39 -24.56
N SER A 160 1.97 11.07 -23.42
CA SER A 160 2.15 11.98 -22.29
C SER A 160 3.39 11.63 -21.48
N TRP A 161 3.89 12.61 -20.75
CA TRP A 161 4.80 12.35 -19.63
C TRP A 161 4.07 11.56 -18.55
N ARG A 162 4.79 10.64 -17.94
CA ARG A 162 4.32 9.79 -16.85
C ARG A 162 5.31 9.84 -15.71
N HIS A 163 4.81 9.53 -14.53
CA HIS A 163 5.54 9.55 -13.28
C HIS A 163 5.52 8.14 -12.69
N ILE A 164 6.68 7.65 -12.26
CA ILE A 164 6.84 6.34 -11.63
C ILE A 164 7.58 6.47 -10.31
N PHE A 165 7.25 5.58 -9.38
CA PHE A 165 8.01 5.36 -8.16
C PHE A 165 8.86 4.10 -8.33
N VAL A 166 10.14 4.21 -7.99
CA VAL A 166 11.09 3.09 -8.03
C VAL A 166 11.74 2.91 -6.67
N TYR A 167 11.57 1.74 -6.07
CA TYR A 167 12.38 1.32 -4.94
C TYR A 167 13.66 0.64 -5.44
N THR A 168 14.82 1.08 -4.96
CA THR A 168 16.09 0.36 -5.14
C THR A 168 16.62 -0.14 -3.80
N PRO A 169 17.18 -1.36 -3.72
CA PRO A 169 17.58 -1.95 -2.44
C PRO A 169 18.75 -1.21 -1.78
N PRO A 170 18.99 -1.40 -0.47
CA PRO A 170 19.96 -0.61 0.31
C PRO A 170 21.38 -0.56 -0.27
N SER A 171 21.84 -1.64 -0.91
CA SER A 171 23.19 -1.75 -1.49
C SER A 171 23.30 -1.23 -2.93
N TYR A 172 22.21 -0.68 -3.50
CA TYR A 172 22.15 -0.36 -4.92
C TYR A 172 23.24 0.64 -5.30
N GLU A 173 23.40 1.76 -4.61
CA GLU A 173 24.38 2.80 -4.98
C GLU A 173 25.84 2.39 -4.68
N GLN A 174 26.06 1.53 -3.69
CA GLN A 174 27.39 1.07 -3.32
C GLN A 174 27.88 -0.05 -4.23
N ASN A 175 26.98 -0.88 -4.76
CA ASN A 175 27.32 -1.95 -5.70
C ASN A 175 26.97 -1.53 -7.14
N THR A 176 28.00 -1.08 -7.86
CA THR A 176 27.87 -0.57 -9.23
C THR A 176 27.87 -1.65 -10.31
N THR A 177 28.16 -2.92 -9.95
CA THR A 177 28.25 -4.03 -10.92
C THR A 177 27.07 -4.97 -10.86
N ASP A 178 26.43 -5.11 -9.70
CA ASP A 178 25.28 -5.99 -9.55
C ASP A 178 24.08 -5.49 -10.35
N ARG A 179 23.31 -6.45 -10.86
CA ARG A 179 22.03 -6.26 -11.53
C ARG A 179 20.95 -6.96 -10.73
N TYR A 180 19.75 -6.38 -10.74
CA TYR A 180 18.67 -6.77 -9.85
C TYR A 180 17.44 -7.23 -10.64
N PRO A 181 16.73 -8.27 -10.18
CA PRO A 181 15.39 -8.58 -10.66
C PRO A 181 14.43 -7.41 -10.41
N VAL A 182 13.27 -7.42 -11.08
CA VAL A 182 12.28 -6.33 -10.98
C VAL A 182 10.88 -6.88 -10.70
N LEU A 183 10.23 -6.34 -9.67
CA LEU A 183 8.81 -6.49 -9.40
C LEU A 183 8.05 -5.24 -9.86
N TYR A 184 7.08 -5.41 -10.75
CA TYR A 184 6.11 -4.37 -11.11
C TYR A 184 4.88 -4.50 -10.22
N LEU A 185 4.56 -3.47 -9.44
CA LEU A 185 3.58 -3.54 -8.36
C LEU A 185 2.44 -2.52 -8.55
N GLN A 186 1.23 -3.02 -8.80
CA GLN A 186 0.04 -2.24 -9.16
C GLN A 186 -0.90 -1.95 -7.97
N HIS A 187 -1.43 -0.74 -7.94
CA HIS A 187 -2.41 -0.28 -6.94
C HIS A 187 -3.86 -0.68 -7.30
N GLY A 188 -4.81 -0.41 -6.40
CA GLY A 188 -6.23 -0.69 -6.59
C GLY A 188 -7.00 0.41 -7.31
N GLY A 189 -8.31 0.22 -7.45
CA GLY A 189 -9.18 1.24 -8.05
C GLY A 189 -9.34 2.46 -7.14
N GLY A 190 -9.19 3.66 -7.69
CA GLY A 190 -9.30 4.90 -6.92
C GLY A 190 -8.06 5.29 -6.11
N GLU A 191 -6.93 4.69 -6.44
CA GLU A 191 -5.59 4.95 -5.90
C GLU A 191 -4.65 5.36 -7.03
N ASP A 192 -3.37 5.62 -6.72
CA ASP A 192 -2.34 5.94 -7.72
C ASP A 192 -0.96 5.38 -7.33
N GLU A 193 0.10 5.73 -8.04
CA GLU A 193 1.45 5.19 -7.88
C GLU A 193 2.08 5.38 -6.48
N ARG A 194 1.55 6.28 -5.64
CA ARG A 194 2.11 6.62 -4.33
C ARG A 194 1.80 5.59 -3.24
N VAL A 195 0.64 4.94 -3.35
CA VAL A 195 0.01 4.27 -2.20
C VAL A 195 0.81 3.08 -1.69
N TRP A 196 1.58 2.39 -2.53
CA TRP A 196 2.42 1.28 -2.09
C TRP A 196 3.59 1.72 -1.20
N ILE A 197 4.06 2.96 -1.33
CA ILE A 197 5.05 3.54 -0.42
C ILE A 197 4.36 4.11 0.83
N GLU A 198 3.33 4.93 0.64
CA GLU A 198 2.67 5.64 1.73
C GLU A 198 1.92 4.69 2.68
N MET A 199 0.95 3.94 2.12
CA MET A 199 0.06 3.05 2.85
C MET A 199 0.60 1.61 2.81
N GLY A 200 1.21 1.18 1.72
CA GLY A 200 1.75 -0.17 1.57
C GLY A 200 3.06 -0.40 2.32
N ARG A 201 3.79 0.66 2.70
CA ARG A 201 5.10 0.58 3.38
C ARG A 201 6.10 -0.34 2.66
N THR A 202 6.00 -0.45 1.33
CA THR A 202 6.78 -1.40 0.52
C THR A 202 8.28 -1.31 0.80
N ASN A 203 8.84 -0.11 0.86
CA ASN A 203 10.27 0.09 1.13
C ASN A 203 10.68 -0.49 2.49
N LEU A 204 9.90 -0.25 3.55
CA LEU A 204 10.22 -0.74 4.90
C LEU A 204 10.07 -2.26 5.01
N ILE A 205 9.04 -2.83 4.37
CA ILE A 205 8.85 -4.28 4.31
C ILE A 205 10.06 -4.94 3.65
N LEU A 206 10.52 -4.40 2.52
CA LEU A 206 11.64 -4.96 1.78
C LEU A 206 12.98 -4.73 2.46
N ASP A 207 13.22 -3.55 3.05
CA ASP A 207 14.41 -3.27 3.85
C ASP A 207 14.56 -4.28 4.99
N ASN A 208 13.48 -4.50 5.74
CA ASN A 208 13.46 -5.45 6.85
C ASN A 208 13.69 -6.89 6.37
N LEU A 209 13.00 -7.32 5.29
CA LEU A 209 13.18 -8.67 4.73
C LEU A 209 14.62 -8.89 4.20
N ILE A 210 15.23 -7.88 3.59
CA ILE A 210 16.62 -7.92 3.10
C ILE A 210 17.59 -7.99 4.28
N ALA A 211 17.41 -7.14 5.29
CA ALA A 211 18.26 -7.11 6.49
C ALA A 211 18.17 -8.42 7.29
N GLU A 212 17.00 -9.06 7.31
CA GLU A 212 16.78 -10.38 7.91
C GLU A 212 17.29 -11.55 7.04
N GLY A 213 17.79 -11.28 5.83
CA GLY A 213 18.28 -12.31 4.90
C GLY A 213 17.18 -13.21 4.33
N LYS A 214 15.91 -12.82 4.45
CA LYS A 214 14.74 -13.60 3.99
C LYS A 214 14.51 -13.50 2.48
N ILE A 215 14.97 -12.41 1.86
CA ILE A 215 14.87 -12.20 0.41
C ILE A 215 16.20 -11.74 -0.17
N ARG A 216 16.42 -12.08 -1.45
CA ARG A 216 17.47 -11.42 -2.23
C ARG A 216 17.01 -10.01 -2.62
N PRO A 217 17.92 -9.03 -2.70
CA PRO A 217 17.59 -7.68 -3.16
C PRO A 217 16.97 -7.67 -4.57
N PHE A 218 15.89 -6.89 -4.76
CA PHE A 218 15.29 -6.62 -6.07
C PHE A 218 14.74 -5.19 -6.13
N ILE A 219 14.50 -4.70 -7.34
CA ILE A 219 13.89 -3.39 -7.61
C ILE A 219 12.36 -3.54 -7.62
N VAL A 220 11.64 -2.53 -7.13
CA VAL A 220 10.18 -2.44 -7.29
C VAL A 220 9.80 -1.21 -8.07
N VAL A 221 8.95 -1.37 -9.09
CA VAL A 221 8.41 -0.27 -9.90
C VAL A 221 6.91 -0.15 -9.65
N MET A 222 6.46 1.04 -9.30
CA MET A 222 5.06 1.38 -9.02
C MET A 222 4.65 2.54 -9.94
N GLU A 223 3.58 2.32 -10.70
CA GLU A 223 3.08 3.27 -11.71
C GLU A 223 1.56 3.09 -11.84
N THR A 224 0.84 4.09 -12.32
CA THR A 224 -0.61 4.00 -12.42
C THR A 224 -1.09 3.35 -13.72
N SER A 225 -2.04 2.40 -13.65
CA SER A 225 -2.63 1.76 -14.85
C SER A 225 -3.50 2.70 -15.72
N ALA A 226 -3.49 3.98 -15.39
CA ALA A 226 -4.18 5.12 -15.96
C ALA A 226 -3.63 5.58 -17.34
N VAL A 227 -3.98 4.92 -18.46
CA VAL A 227 -3.38 5.17 -19.81
C VAL A 227 -4.32 5.84 -20.82
N GLY A 228 -4.97 6.94 -20.44
CA GLY A 228 -5.90 7.69 -21.29
C GLY A 228 -7.00 8.34 -20.44
N PRO A 229 -8.07 8.90 -21.04
CA PRO A 229 -9.23 9.34 -20.27
C PRO A 229 -9.81 8.11 -19.57
N GLN A 230 -9.37 7.85 -18.34
CA GLN A 230 -9.98 6.82 -17.52
C GLN A 230 -11.41 7.26 -17.27
N PHE A 231 -12.29 6.27 -17.35
CA PHE A 231 -13.57 6.20 -16.65
C PHE A 231 -14.02 7.55 -16.08
N PRO A 232 -15.04 8.22 -16.65
CA PRO A 232 -15.75 9.23 -15.89
C PRO A 232 -16.37 8.49 -14.69
N MET A 233 -15.63 8.44 -13.58
CA MET A 233 -16.19 8.12 -12.29
C MET A 233 -17.08 9.32 -11.99
N PRO A 234 -18.41 9.15 -11.96
CA PRO A 234 -19.28 10.26 -11.65
C PRO A 234 -18.85 10.85 -10.29
N PRO A 235 -19.01 12.17 -10.07
CA PRO A 235 -18.78 12.77 -8.78
C PRO A 235 -19.50 11.94 -7.72
N ARG A 236 -18.76 11.49 -6.71
CA ARG A 236 -19.32 10.67 -5.64
C ARG A 236 -20.27 11.58 -4.85
N THR A 237 -21.57 11.44 -5.08
CA THR A 237 -22.57 12.02 -4.19
C THR A 237 -22.46 11.32 -2.83
N ALA A 238 -22.71 12.03 -1.74
CA ALA A 238 -22.75 11.44 -0.41
C ALA A 238 -23.62 10.17 -0.46
N ALA A 239 -23.00 9.00 -0.29
CA ALA A 239 -23.69 7.74 -0.42
C ALA A 239 -24.84 7.69 0.59
N THR A 240 -26.03 7.31 0.14
CA THR A 240 -27.05 6.79 1.05
C THR A 240 -26.44 5.59 1.80
N PRO A 241 -26.67 5.46 3.12
CA PRO A 241 -25.94 4.50 3.93
C PRO A 241 -26.11 3.08 3.36
N ALA A 242 -24.99 2.42 3.08
CA ALA A 242 -24.95 0.98 2.96
C ALA A 242 -25.33 0.44 4.35
N THR A 243 -26.47 -0.22 4.44
CA THR A 243 -26.92 -0.91 5.65
C THR A 243 -25.78 -1.76 6.22
N ALA A 244 -25.54 -1.60 7.52
CA ALA A 244 -24.53 -2.31 8.31
C ALA A 244 -24.51 -3.83 8.04
N PRO A 245 -23.35 -4.50 8.20
CA PRO A 245 -23.29 -5.95 8.13
C PRO A 245 -24.01 -6.55 9.35
N GLY A 246 -25.22 -7.05 9.13
CA GLY A 246 -26.02 -7.67 10.21
C GLY A 246 -27.50 -7.91 9.89
N ALA A 247 -28.08 -7.29 8.85
CA ALA A 247 -29.46 -7.55 8.48
C ALA A 247 -29.55 -8.60 7.37
N ALA A 248 -30.11 -9.77 7.68
CA ALA A 248 -30.49 -10.78 6.70
C ALA A 248 -31.34 -10.14 5.59
N ARG A 249 -30.88 -10.23 4.34
CA ARG A 249 -31.70 -9.82 3.18
C ARG A 249 -32.87 -10.78 3.04
N GLN A 250 -34.08 -10.32 3.32
CA GLN A 250 -35.28 -10.96 2.79
C GLN A 250 -35.28 -10.81 1.26
N ALA A 251 -35.18 -11.94 0.57
CA ALA A 251 -35.30 -12.01 -0.86
C ALA A 251 -36.77 -11.87 -1.27
N THR A 252 -37.14 -10.74 -1.86
CA THR A 252 -38.32 -10.65 -2.71
C THR A 252 -37.89 -10.18 -4.09
N GLN A 253 -37.50 -11.13 -4.95
CA GLN A 253 -37.43 -10.91 -6.38
C GLN A 253 -38.81 -11.17 -6.98
N ALA A 254 -39.37 -10.18 -7.68
CA ALA A 254 -40.44 -10.44 -8.63
C ALA A 254 -39.84 -11.19 -9.84
N PRO A 255 -40.49 -12.23 -10.39
CA PRO A 255 -39.93 -13.00 -11.49
C PRO A 255 -40.10 -12.26 -12.83
N GLY A 256 -39.04 -12.21 -13.66
CA GLY A 256 -39.23 -12.12 -15.11
C GLY A 256 -38.63 -10.95 -15.91
N ALA A 257 -37.59 -10.26 -15.46
CA ALA A 257 -36.89 -9.29 -16.31
C ALA A 257 -35.35 -9.45 -16.25
N LEU A 258 -34.78 -10.12 -17.26
CA LEU A 258 -33.35 -10.08 -17.55
C LEU A 258 -33.00 -8.71 -18.13
N VAL A 259 -32.80 -7.72 -17.27
CA VAL A 259 -32.09 -6.50 -17.67
C VAL A 259 -30.60 -6.82 -17.63
N GLN A 260 -30.04 -7.26 -18.76
CA GLN A 260 -28.59 -7.26 -18.97
C GLN A 260 -28.11 -5.81 -18.88
N ARG A 261 -27.63 -5.41 -17.70
CA ARG A 261 -26.82 -4.20 -17.59
C ARG A 261 -25.58 -4.39 -18.48
N PRO A 262 -25.18 -3.40 -19.30
CA PRO A 262 -23.95 -3.52 -20.07
C PRO A 262 -22.80 -3.80 -19.11
N ARG A 263 -22.13 -4.95 -19.28
CA ARG A 263 -20.90 -5.26 -18.55
C ARG A 263 -19.86 -4.26 -19.04
N PHE A 264 -19.55 -3.24 -18.24
CA PHE A 264 -18.35 -2.45 -18.45
C PHE A 264 -17.17 -3.42 -18.46
N ARG A 265 -16.60 -3.66 -19.64
CA ARG A 265 -15.42 -4.49 -19.78
C ARG A 265 -14.22 -3.63 -19.43
N PHE A 266 -13.71 -3.78 -18.22
CA PHE A 266 -12.38 -3.27 -17.86
C PHE A 266 -11.37 -3.92 -18.82
N SER A 267 -10.62 -3.12 -19.58
CA SER A 267 -9.51 -3.57 -20.42
C SER A 267 -8.24 -2.90 -19.91
N PHE A 268 -7.18 -3.71 -19.82
CA PHE A 268 -5.84 -3.27 -19.45
C PHE A 268 -4.90 -3.30 -20.65
N ASP A 269 -5.41 -3.49 -21.88
CA ASP A 269 -4.58 -3.72 -23.07
C ASP A 269 -3.66 -2.54 -23.38
N LYS A 270 -4.18 -1.30 -23.26
CA LYS A 270 -3.36 -0.09 -23.39
C LYS A 270 -2.29 0.02 -22.32
N TYR A 271 -2.59 -0.42 -21.10
CA TYR A 271 -1.60 -0.44 -20.04
C TYR A 271 -0.54 -1.50 -20.30
N ALA A 272 -0.94 -2.69 -20.75
CA ALA A 272 -0.02 -3.74 -21.19
C ALA A 272 0.92 -3.23 -22.30
N ASP A 273 0.37 -2.61 -23.36
CA ASP A 273 1.16 -2.01 -24.44
C ASP A 273 2.17 -0.99 -23.89
N LEU A 274 1.74 -0.13 -22.96
CA LEU A 274 2.61 0.85 -22.31
C LEU A 274 3.73 0.20 -21.50
N MET A 275 3.40 -0.85 -20.72
CA MET A 275 4.39 -1.58 -19.94
C MET A 275 5.46 -2.18 -20.87
N ILE A 276 5.02 -2.88 -21.91
CA ILE A 276 5.89 -3.66 -22.80
C ILE A 276 6.74 -2.74 -23.70
N ARG A 277 6.15 -1.66 -24.23
CA ARG A 277 6.81 -0.82 -25.24
C ARG A 277 7.57 0.36 -24.66
N ASP A 278 7.14 0.89 -23.52
CA ASP A 278 7.71 2.12 -22.97
C ASP A 278 8.32 1.90 -21.59
N MET A 279 7.54 1.45 -20.60
CA MET A 279 7.98 1.45 -19.20
C MET A 279 9.09 0.43 -18.91
N ILE A 280 8.93 -0.83 -19.31
CA ILE A 280 9.93 -1.88 -19.06
C ILE A 280 11.25 -1.53 -19.76
N PRO A 281 11.27 -1.19 -21.08
CA PRO A 281 12.50 -0.76 -21.74
C PRO A 281 13.17 0.44 -21.05
N TRP A 282 12.39 1.45 -20.65
CA TRP A 282 12.93 2.61 -19.94
C TRP A 282 13.53 2.23 -18.59
N VAL A 283 12.88 1.36 -17.81
CA VAL A 283 13.40 0.87 -16.52
C VAL A 283 14.69 0.09 -16.74
N ASP A 284 14.74 -0.81 -17.73
CA ASP A 284 15.91 -1.64 -18.02
C ASP A 284 17.11 -0.83 -18.54
N GLU A 285 16.86 0.32 -19.18
CA GLU A 285 17.91 1.27 -19.63
C GLU A 285 18.42 2.16 -18.48
N ASN A 286 17.54 2.57 -17.56
CA ASN A 286 17.86 3.59 -16.54
C ASN A 286 18.24 2.99 -15.18
N PHE A 287 18.02 1.69 -14.97
CA PHE A 287 18.37 0.96 -13.76
C PHE A 287 19.21 -0.28 -14.07
N ARG A 288 19.99 -0.75 -13.10
CA ARG A 288 20.77 -1.99 -13.20
C ARG A 288 19.85 -3.19 -13.02
N THR A 289 18.99 -3.46 -14.00
CA THR A 289 18.08 -4.61 -13.97
C THR A 289 18.74 -5.85 -14.58
N ILE A 290 18.20 -7.03 -14.28
CA ILE A 290 18.40 -8.26 -15.07
C ILE A 290 17.23 -8.33 -16.06
N PRO A 291 17.43 -7.95 -17.35
CA PRO A 291 16.34 -7.64 -18.26
C PRO A 291 15.80 -8.89 -18.98
N ASP A 292 15.49 -9.96 -18.25
CA ASP A 292 14.93 -11.19 -18.80
C ASP A 292 13.60 -11.57 -18.13
N GLN A 293 12.91 -12.55 -18.73
CA GLN A 293 11.60 -13.03 -18.28
C GLN A 293 11.67 -13.71 -16.90
N ALA A 294 12.77 -14.41 -16.63
CA ALA A 294 13.00 -15.20 -15.43
C ALA A 294 13.25 -14.35 -14.17
N HIS A 295 13.59 -13.07 -14.34
CA HIS A 295 13.86 -12.09 -13.29
C HIS A 295 12.84 -10.94 -13.26
N ARG A 296 11.68 -11.13 -13.88
CA ARG A 296 10.58 -10.16 -13.87
C ARG A 296 9.31 -10.73 -13.26
N ALA A 297 8.78 -10.00 -12.29
CA ALA A 297 7.54 -10.31 -11.59
C ALA A 297 6.52 -9.19 -11.80
N MET A 298 5.24 -9.52 -11.74
CA MET A 298 4.17 -8.54 -11.66
C MET A 298 3.19 -8.94 -10.55
N SER A 299 2.73 -7.95 -9.80
CA SER A 299 1.71 -8.12 -8.77
C SER A 299 0.84 -6.88 -8.65
N GLY A 300 -0.33 -7.03 -8.04
CA GLY A 300 -1.15 -5.89 -7.67
C GLY A 300 -2.31 -6.26 -6.76
N LEU A 301 -2.95 -5.23 -6.21
CA LEU A 301 -4.09 -5.37 -5.31
C LEU A 301 -5.42 -5.04 -6.00
N SER A 302 -6.48 -5.76 -5.68
CA SER A 302 -7.85 -5.50 -6.17
C SER A 302 -7.91 -5.34 -7.70
N MET A 303 -8.28 -4.17 -8.23
CA MET A 303 -8.21 -3.82 -9.65
C MET A 303 -6.81 -4.05 -10.24
N GLY A 304 -5.74 -3.72 -9.51
CA GLY A 304 -4.36 -3.99 -9.90
C GLY A 304 -4.01 -5.47 -9.99
N ALA A 305 -4.68 -6.34 -9.23
CA ALA A 305 -4.55 -7.78 -9.40
C ALA A 305 -5.23 -8.25 -10.69
N MET A 306 -6.41 -7.70 -11.02
CA MET A 306 -7.07 -7.97 -12.31
C MET A 306 -6.21 -7.50 -13.48
N CYS A 307 -5.57 -6.33 -13.34
CA CYS A 307 -4.58 -5.79 -14.27
C CYS A 307 -3.41 -6.76 -14.43
N THR A 308 -2.79 -7.15 -13.30
CA THR A 308 -1.70 -8.12 -13.27
C THR A 308 -2.06 -9.39 -14.01
N LYS A 309 -3.18 -10.03 -13.66
CA LYS A 309 -3.65 -11.25 -14.33
C LYS A 309 -3.80 -11.05 -15.84
N SER A 310 -4.42 -9.95 -16.26
CA SER A 310 -4.63 -9.64 -17.68
C SER A 310 -3.31 -9.48 -18.42
N VAL A 311 -2.36 -8.71 -17.87
CA VAL A 311 -1.08 -8.40 -18.49
C VAL A 311 -0.19 -9.65 -18.53
N THR A 312 -0.03 -10.36 -17.42
CA THR A 312 0.91 -11.48 -17.34
C THR A 312 0.48 -12.67 -18.19
N LEU A 313 -0.83 -12.94 -18.28
CA LEU A 313 -1.34 -14.04 -19.12
C LEU A 313 -1.27 -13.70 -20.61
N ALA A 314 -1.37 -12.41 -20.98
CA ALA A 314 -1.19 -11.97 -22.37
C ALA A 314 0.29 -11.90 -22.79
N HIS A 315 1.22 -11.79 -21.83
CA HIS A 315 2.65 -11.63 -22.08
C HIS A 315 3.52 -12.65 -21.29
N PRO A 316 3.32 -13.97 -21.50
CA PRO A 316 4.05 -15.01 -20.76
C PRO A 316 5.57 -14.96 -20.98
N ASP A 317 6.03 -14.45 -22.12
CA ASP A 317 7.45 -14.25 -22.42
C ASP A 317 8.07 -13.04 -21.71
N THR A 318 7.32 -12.29 -20.91
CA THR A 318 7.82 -11.11 -20.18
C THR A 318 7.90 -11.32 -18.66
N PHE A 319 6.98 -12.10 -18.07
CA PHE A 319 6.87 -12.27 -16.62
C PHE A 319 6.90 -13.74 -16.20
N SER A 320 7.66 -14.05 -15.15
CA SER A 320 7.73 -15.40 -14.56
C SER A 320 6.93 -15.56 -13.28
N TYR A 321 6.70 -14.47 -12.53
CA TYR A 321 6.05 -14.50 -11.23
C TYR A 321 4.82 -13.62 -11.24
N ILE A 322 3.71 -14.15 -10.75
CA ILE A 322 2.40 -13.49 -10.80
C ILE A 322 1.83 -13.45 -9.37
N GLY A 323 1.56 -12.27 -8.84
CA GLY A 323 0.97 -12.10 -7.51
C GLY A 323 -0.39 -11.39 -7.54
N LEU A 324 -1.46 -12.06 -7.14
CA LEU A 324 -2.81 -11.51 -7.09
C LEU A 324 -3.24 -11.26 -5.64
N PHE A 325 -3.33 -10.00 -5.24
CA PHE A 325 -3.78 -9.63 -3.89
C PHE A 325 -5.24 -9.18 -3.94
N SER A 326 -6.14 -9.92 -3.31
CA SER A 326 -7.57 -9.59 -3.18
C SER A 326 -8.29 -9.28 -4.51
N GLY A 327 -7.91 -9.92 -5.62
CA GLY A 327 -8.44 -9.54 -6.94
C GLY A 327 -8.53 -10.67 -7.97
N GLY A 328 -8.77 -11.88 -7.49
CA GLY A 328 -9.11 -13.04 -8.29
C GLY A 328 -8.12 -14.19 -8.14
N THR A 329 -8.42 -15.29 -8.84
CA THR A 329 -7.57 -16.47 -8.95
C THR A 329 -7.23 -16.76 -10.42
N ILE A 330 -6.25 -17.62 -10.66
CA ILE A 330 -5.89 -18.11 -12.00
C ILE A 330 -6.18 -19.61 -12.05
N ALA A 331 -6.90 -20.06 -13.08
CA ALA A 331 -7.08 -21.47 -13.39
C ALA A 331 -5.99 -21.96 -14.37
N PRO A 332 -5.61 -23.26 -14.34
CA PRO A 332 -4.52 -23.77 -15.17
C PRO A 332 -4.72 -23.62 -16.68
N ASP A 333 -5.95 -23.62 -17.16
CA ASP A 333 -6.32 -23.48 -18.57
C ASP A 333 -6.21 -22.03 -19.07
N GLU A 334 -6.12 -21.06 -18.16
CA GLU A 334 -5.86 -19.66 -18.50
C GLU A 334 -4.37 -19.40 -18.80
N ILE A 335 -3.46 -20.32 -18.41
CA ILE A 335 -2.02 -20.19 -18.64
C ILE A 335 -1.65 -20.94 -19.93
N SER A 336 -1.41 -20.18 -20.99
CA SER A 336 -1.11 -20.72 -22.33
C SER A 336 0.20 -21.50 -22.39
N ASP A 337 1.27 -20.99 -21.76
CA ASP A 337 2.56 -21.68 -21.63
C ASP A 337 2.98 -21.75 -20.15
N LYS A 338 2.70 -22.90 -19.55
CA LYS A 338 3.03 -23.18 -18.14
C LYS A 338 4.52 -23.15 -17.85
N SER A 339 5.38 -23.43 -18.84
CA SER A 339 6.83 -23.46 -18.66
C SER A 339 7.43 -22.08 -18.40
N LYS A 340 6.68 -21.02 -18.74
CA LYS A 340 7.06 -19.64 -18.50
C LYS A 340 6.72 -19.15 -17.10
N VAL A 341 5.78 -19.80 -16.41
CA VAL A 341 5.32 -19.34 -15.09
C VAL A 341 6.06 -20.10 -13.99
N LYS A 342 6.94 -19.40 -13.27
CA LYS A 342 7.69 -19.95 -12.14
C LYS A 342 6.88 -20.03 -10.86
N HIS A 343 6.00 -19.05 -10.60
CA HIS A 343 5.18 -19.04 -9.39
C HIS A 343 3.92 -18.18 -9.56
N VAL A 344 2.77 -18.70 -9.14
CA VAL A 344 1.52 -17.93 -8.96
C VAL A 344 1.21 -17.78 -7.48
N PHE A 345 1.06 -16.56 -6.98
CA PHE A 345 0.66 -16.27 -5.62
C PHE A 345 -0.72 -15.63 -5.63
N MET A 346 -1.62 -16.11 -4.77
CA MET A 346 -2.99 -15.58 -4.66
C MET A 346 -3.32 -15.38 -3.19
N SER A 347 -3.90 -14.23 -2.85
CA SER A 347 -4.19 -13.93 -1.45
C SER A 347 -5.43 -13.10 -1.24
N TYR A 348 -5.99 -13.18 -0.04
CA TYR A 348 -7.16 -12.42 0.43
C TYR A 348 -7.05 -12.15 1.93
N GLY A 349 -7.73 -11.13 2.44
CA GLY A 349 -8.11 -11.04 3.86
C GLY A 349 -9.17 -12.07 4.21
N SER A 350 -9.14 -12.61 5.42
CA SER A 350 -10.06 -13.66 5.87
C SER A 350 -11.53 -13.24 5.93
N ARG A 351 -11.81 -11.93 5.91
CA ARG A 351 -13.18 -11.38 5.90
C ARG A 351 -13.64 -11.00 4.49
N GLU A 352 -12.80 -11.22 3.49
CA GLU A 352 -13.14 -10.95 2.11
C GLU A 352 -13.90 -12.12 1.49
N ARG A 353 -14.88 -11.78 0.64
CA ARG A 353 -15.53 -12.76 -0.24
C ARG A 353 -14.51 -13.28 -1.25
N GLY A 354 -14.32 -14.60 -1.28
CA GLY A 354 -13.37 -15.27 -2.18
C GLY A 354 -12.14 -15.82 -1.46
N SER A 355 -11.94 -15.45 -0.19
CA SER A 355 -10.92 -16.06 0.67
C SER A 355 -11.12 -17.57 0.83
N GLU A 356 -12.37 -18.05 0.78
CA GLU A 356 -12.70 -19.46 0.99
C GLU A 356 -12.24 -20.38 -0.16
N GLY A 357 -12.01 -19.82 -1.36
CA GLY A 357 -11.65 -20.58 -2.56
C GLY A 357 -10.18 -20.47 -2.97
N VAL A 358 -9.40 -19.58 -2.34
CA VAL A 358 -8.05 -19.26 -2.81
C VAL A 358 -7.06 -20.42 -2.63
N GLU A 359 -7.16 -21.16 -1.53
CA GLU A 359 -6.34 -22.35 -1.29
C GLU A 359 -6.62 -23.44 -2.32
N ALA A 360 -7.89 -23.76 -2.55
CA ALA A 360 -8.29 -24.75 -3.55
C ALA A 360 -7.82 -24.36 -4.96
N ALA A 361 -7.85 -23.07 -5.31
CA ALA A 361 -7.33 -22.58 -6.59
C ALA A 361 -5.80 -22.78 -6.71
N ALA A 362 -5.05 -22.56 -5.63
CA ALA A 362 -3.61 -22.82 -5.62
C ALA A 362 -3.31 -24.31 -5.76
N ASP A 363 -4.07 -25.18 -5.08
CA ASP A 363 -3.92 -26.63 -5.19
C ASP A 363 -4.17 -27.14 -6.62
N VAL A 364 -5.19 -26.60 -7.30
CA VAL A 364 -5.48 -26.95 -8.69
C VAL A 364 -4.33 -26.56 -9.62
N LEU A 365 -3.69 -25.41 -9.41
CA LEU A 365 -2.47 -25.02 -10.15
C LEU A 365 -1.29 -25.96 -9.87
N ASN A 366 -1.07 -26.30 -8.61
CA ASN A 366 -0.01 -27.22 -8.19
C ASN A 366 -0.19 -28.61 -8.83
N GLN A 367 -1.41 -29.15 -8.83
CA GLN A 367 -1.75 -30.42 -9.50
C GLN A 367 -1.54 -30.36 -11.02
N ALA A 368 -1.67 -29.18 -11.61
CA ALA A 368 -1.45 -28.94 -13.03
C ALA A 368 0.02 -28.67 -13.39
N GLY A 369 0.95 -28.80 -12.44
CA GLY A 369 2.39 -28.63 -12.62
C GLY A 369 2.89 -27.18 -12.50
N ILE A 370 2.06 -26.25 -12.02
CA ILE A 370 2.40 -24.83 -11.88
C ILE A 370 2.53 -24.52 -10.40
N LYS A 371 3.72 -24.13 -9.96
CA LYS A 371 3.97 -23.82 -8.56
C LYS A 371 3.08 -22.66 -8.13
N SER A 372 2.27 -22.89 -7.10
CA SER A 372 1.29 -21.93 -6.62
C SER A 372 1.23 -21.88 -5.10
N THR A 373 1.01 -20.69 -4.55
CA THR A 373 0.86 -20.45 -3.11
C THR A 373 -0.36 -19.58 -2.86
N ALA A 374 -1.20 -20.03 -1.93
CA ALA A 374 -2.29 -19.24 -1.38
C ALA A 374 -1.89 -18.63 -0.04
N TYR A 375 -2.42 -17.45 0.26
CA TYR A 375 -2.29 -16.84 1.59
C TYR A 375 -3.59 -16.15 1.99
N VAL A 376 -4.08 -16.45 3.19
CA VAL A 376 -5.24 -15.76 3.78
C VAL A 376 -4.76 -14.93 4.97
N SER A 377 -4.81 -13.61 4.83
CA SER A 377 -4.46 -12.69 5.92
C SER A 377 -5.52 -12.76 7.03
N PRO A 378 -5.15 -13.18 8.25
CA PRO A 378 -6.13 -13.40 9.30
C PRO A 378 -6.68 -12.09 9.84
N LEU A 379 -8.00 -12.06 10.08
CA LEU A 379 -8.73 -10.97 10.73
C LEU A 379 -8.61 -9.62 10.01
N THR A 380 -8.49 -9.63 8.69
CA THR A 380 -8.49 -8.42 7.85
C THR A 380 -9.50 -8.57 6.71
N ALA A 381 -9.95 -7.45 6.14
CA ALA A 381 -10.81 -7.42 4.96
C ALA A 381 -10.06 -6.84 3.74
N HIS A 382 -10.78 -6.13 2.87
CA HIS A 382 -10.26 -5.54 1.62
C HIS A 382 -9.55 -4.22 1.89
N GLU A 383 -8.43 -4.28 2.59
CA GLU A 383 -7.74 -3.15 3.18
C GLU A 383 -6.21 -3.33 3.21
N TRP A 384 -5.48 -2.24 3.47
CA TRP A 384 -4.04 -2.18 3.34
C TRP A 384 -3.27 -3.20 4.17
N GLN A 385 -3.79 -3.61 5.33
CA GLN A 385 -3.11 -4.62 6.14
C GLN A 385 -3.09 -6.00 5.47
N SER A 386 -4.14 -6.37 4.73
CA SER A 386 -4.14 -7.59 3.90
C SER A 386 -3.02 -7.51 2.86
N TRP A 387 -2.92 -6.38 2.15
CA TRP A 387 -1.98 -6.21 1.04
C TRP A 387 -0.52 -6.08 1.50
N ARG A 388 -0.27 -5.45 2.66
CA ARG A 388 1.06 -5.44 3.30
C ARG A 388 1.52 -6.86 3.61
N ARG A 389 0.66 -7.68 4.22
CA ARG A 389 0.96 -9.09 4.53
C ARG A 389 1.14 -9.91 3.27
N SER A 390 0.29 -9.72 2.26
CA SER A 390 0.44 -10.36 0.95
C SER A 390 1.77 -10.04 0.29
N LEU A 391 2.22 -8.78 0.32
CA LEU A 391 3.53 -8.39 -0.20
C LEU A 391 4.67 -9.04 0.60
N TYR A 392 4.58 -9.05 1.93
CA TYR A 392 5.57 -9.69 2.81
C TYR A 392 5.73 -11.19 2.48
N GLU A 393 4.62 -11.92 2.32
CA GLU A 393 4.64 -13.34 1.95
C GLU A 393 5.13 -13.54 0.51
N PHE A 394 4.63 -12.75 -0.45
CA PHE A 394 4.96 -12.91 -1.86
C PHE A 394 6.43 -12.57 -2.16
N ALA A 395 6.97 -11.50 -1.58
CA ALA A 395 8.37 -11.10 -1.77
C ALA A 395 9.33 -12.23 -1.42
N GLN A 396 8.99 -13.03 -0.41
CA GLN A 396 9.76 -14.20 0.02
C GLN A 396 9.68 -15.39 -0.93
N LEU A 397 8.92 -15.33 -2.03
CA LEU A 397 8.84 -16.37 -3.05
C LEU A 397 9.54 -15.97 -4.36
N LEU A 398 9.86 -14.69 -4.51
CA LEU A 398 10.41 -14.12 -5.73
C LEU A 398 11.89 -14.49 -5.91
N PHE A 399 12.27 -14.72 -7.17
CA PHE A 399 13.66 -14.79 -7.64
C PHE A 399 14.58 -15.73 -6.85
N LYS A 400 14.01 -16.81 -6.29
CA LYS A 400 14.76 -17.94 -5.76
C LYS A 400 15.38 -18.74 -6.91
N GLU A 401 16.61 -19.18 -6.71
CA GLU A 401 17.34 -20.08 -7.62
C GLU A 401 16.69 -21.46 -7.74
#